data_AF-A0A2I3TJI3-F1
#
_entry.id   AF-A0A2I3TJI3-F1
#
_cell.length_a   1.000
_cell.length_b   1.000
_cell.length_c   1.000
_cell.angle_alpha   90.00
_cell.angle_beta   90.00
_cell.angle_gamma   90.00
#
_symmetry.space_group_name_H-M   'P 1'
#
loop_
_entity.id
_entity.type
_entity.pdbx_description
1 polymer ?
#
loop_
_entity_poly.entity_id
_entity_poly.type
_entity_poly.pdbx_seq_one_letter_code
_entity_poly.pdbx_strand_id
1 'polypeptide(L)'
;ARFLFHLWCHLAVSPHDRREKAAPLTFLCLCFLFQSQQKCIVIFALVCCFAILVALIFSAVDIMGEDEDGLSEKNCQNKCRIALVENIPEGLNYSENAPFHLSLFQGWMNLLNMAKKSVDIVSSHWDLNHTHPSACQGQRLFEKLLQLTSQNIEIKLVSDVTADSKVLEALKLKGKTKVDMLFYRWVFC
;
A
#
# COMPACT_ATOMS: atom_id res chain seq x y z
N ALA A 1 -42.42 18.54 -15.78
CA ALA A 1 -43.08 17.26 -16.14
C ALA A 1 -43.58 16.45 -14.93
N ARG A 2 -42.76 16.22 -13.89
CA ARG A 2 -43.11 15.39 -12.71
C ARG A 2 -44.19 15.98 -11.78
N PHE A 3 -44.32 17.31 -11.71
CA PHE A 3 -45.35 17.99 -10.91
C PHE A 3 -46.72 18.10 -11.60
N LEU A 4 -46.75 18.17 -12.94
CA LEU A 4 -47.99 18.27 -13.71
C LEU A 4 -48.78 16.95 -13.70
N PHE A 5 -48.08 15.81 -13.62
CA PHE A 5 -48.71 14.48 -13.54
C PHE A 5 -49.39 14.22 -12.20
N HIS A 6 -48.80 14.72 -11.09
CA HIS A 6 -49.35 14.51 -9.75
C HIS A 6 -50.62 15.33 -9.51
N LEU A 7 -50.73 16.52 -10.14
CA LEU A 7 -51.90 17.39 -10.03
C LEU A 7 -53.10 16.88 -10.86
N TRP A 8 -52.84 16.19 -11.98
CA TRP A 8 -53.88 15.59 -12.82
C TRP A 8 -54.55 14.37 -12.15
N CYS A 9 -53.81 13.61 -11.34
CA CYS A 9 -54.38 12.50 -10.55
C CYS A 9 -55.29 12.97 -9.41
N HIS A 10 -55.07 14.16 -8.85
CA HIS A 10 -55.84 14.65 -7.70
C HIS A 10 -57.14 15.38 -8.09
N LEU A 11 -57.20 15.97 -9.29
CA LEU A 11 -58.39 16.69 -9.79
C LEU A 11 -59.52 15.77 -10.30
N ALA A 12 -59.28 14.46 -10.41
CA ALA A 12 -60.31 13.50 -10.83
C ALA A 12 -61.28 13.07 -9.71
N VAL A 13 -61.16 13.65 -8.50
CA VAL A 13 -61.96 13.28 -7.32
C VAL A 13 -62.74 14.50 -6.80
N SER A 14 -63.91 14.76 -7.40
CA SER A 14 -65.02 15.46 -6.75
C SER A 14 -66.37 15.15 -7.43
N PRO A 15 -67.50 15.20 -6.70
CA PRO A 15 -68.50 14.14 -6.77
C PRO A 15 -69.86 14.65 -7.25
N HIS A 16 -70.29 14.28 -8.46
CA HIS A 16 -71.72 14.22 -8.80
C HIS A 16 -71.92 13.46 -10.13
N ASP A 17 -72.03 12.14 -10.07
CA ASP A 17 -73.01 11.32 -10.81
C ASP A 17 -72.63 9.83 -10.71
N ARG A 18 -73.61 8.99 -10.39
CA ARG A 18 -73.45 7.60 -9.99
C ARG A 18 -73.70 6.69 -11.20
N ARG A 19 -72.69 6.48 -12.04
CA ARG A 19 -72.61 5.33 -12.97
C ARG A 19 -71.18 4.83 -13.10
N GLU A 20 -71.01 3.51 -13.02
CA GLU A 20 -69.75 2.76 -12.99
C GLU A 20 -68.64 3.37 -13.85
N LYS A 21 -67.58 3.84 -13.20
CA LYS A 21 -66.25 3.88 -13.80
C LYS A 21 -65.33 3.10 -12.90
N ALA A 22 -65.30 1.79 -13.09
CA ALA A 22 -64.11 1.03 -12.77
C ALA A 22 -62.94 1.77 -13.44
N ALA A 23 -62.02 2.33 -12.66
CA ALA A 23 -60.75 2.78 -13.21
C ALA A 23 -60.20 1.58 -14.00
N PRO A 24 -59.97 1.71 -15.32
CA PRO A 24 -59.73 0.54 -16.13
C PRO A 24 -58.45 -0.13 -15.63
N LEU A 25 -58.49 -1.44 -15.38
CA LEU A 25 -57.35 -2.23 -14.88
C LEU A 25 -56.07 -1.96 -15.70
N THR A 26 -56.22 -1.53 -16.95
CA THR A 26 -55.15 -1.10 -17.85
C THR A 26 -54.34 0.09 -17.32
N PHE A 27 -54.96 1.07 -16.66
CA PHE A 27 -54.27 2.24 -16.08
C PHE A 27 -53.47 1.88 -14.82
N LEU A 28 -54.01 1.02 -13.95
CA LEU A 28 -53.27 0.50 -12.80
C LEU A 28 -52.09 -0.39 -13.25
N CYS A 29 -52.32 -1.24 -14.26
CA CYS A 29 -51.32 -2.13 -14.83
C CYS A 29 -50.18 -1.35 -15.50
N LEU A 30 -50.47 -0.29 -16.27
CA LEU A 30 -49.43 0.57 -16.86
C LEU A 30 -48.57 1.26 -15.79
N CYS A 31 -49.18 1.72 -14.70
CA CYS A 31 -48.45 2.37 -13.60
C CYS A 31 -47.53 1.37 -12.86
N PHE A 32 -48.00 0.14 -12.64
CA PHE A 32 -47.20 -0.96 -12.09
C PHE A 32 -46.04 -1.37 -13.01
N LEU A 33 -46.29 -1.45 -14.32
CA LEU A 33 -45.26 -1.74 -15.33
C LEU A 33 -44.22 -0.62 -15.37
N PHE A 34 -44.62 0.65 -15.30
CA PHE A 34 -43.70 1.79 -15.30
C PHE A 34 -42.84 1.87 -14.02
N GLN A 35 -43.43 1.59 -12.84
CA GLN A 35 -42.68 1.48 -11.59
C GLN A 35 -41.71 0.29 -11.57
N SER A 36 -42.07 -0.82 -12.21
CA SER A 36 -41.20 -1.99 -12.35
C SER A 36 -39.98 -1.67 -13.23
N GLN A 37 -40.22 -1.01 -14.38
CA GLN A 37 -39.16 -0.62 -15.32
C GLN A 37 -38.19 0.44 -14.74
N GLN A 38 -38.68 1.42 -13.99
CA GLN A 38 -37.81 2.42 -13.35
C GLN A 38 -36.88 1.81 -12.29
N LYS A 39 -37.33 0.77 -11.56
CA LYS A 39 -36.50 0.06 -10.58
C LYS A 39 -35.40 -0.76 -11.26
N CYS A 40 -35.71 -1.42 -12.38
CA CYS A 40 -34.74 -2.18 -13.17
C CYS A 40 -33.63 -1.28 -13.74
N ILE A 41 -33.98 -0.10 -14.25
CA ILE A 41 -33.01 0.86 -14.79
C ILE A 41 -32.06 1.36 -13.71
N VAL A 42 -32.57 1.67 -12.52
CA VAL A 42 -31.74 2.14 -11.39
C VAL A 42 -30.81 1.04 -10.90
N ILE A 43 -31.28 -0.21 -10.78
CA ILE A 43 -30.46 -1.34 -10.36
C ILE A 43 -29.34 -1.61 -11.39
N PHE A 44 -29.67 -1.60 -12.68
CA PHE A 44 -28.68 -1.78 -13.73
C PHE A 44 -27.61 -0.68 -13.72
N ALA A 45 -28.03 0.58 -13.59
CA ALA A 45 -27.10 1.71 -13.47
C ALA A 45 -26.19 1.59 -12.23
N LEU A 46 -26.72 1.16 -11.08
CA LEU A 46 -25.92 0.94 -9.87
C LEU A 46 -24.91 -0.19 -10.04
N VAL A 47 -25.30 -1.31 -10.67
CA VAL A 47 -24.38 -2.43 -10.96
C VAL A 47 -23.27 -2.00 -11.91
N CYS A 48 -23.59 -1.25 -12.96
CA CYS A 48 -22.59 -0.69 -13.88
C CYS A 48 -21.66 0.30 -13.17
N CYS A 49 -22.19 1.20 -12.33
CA CYS A 49 -21.38 2.11 -11.53
C CYS A 49 -20.44 1.34 -10.59
N PHE A 50 -20.92 0.29 -9.92
CA PHE A 50 -20.09 -0.55 -9.06
C PHE A 50 -18.98 -1.26 -9.85
N ALA A 51 -19.31 -1.83 -11.01
CA ALA A 51 -18.32 -2.49 -11.88
C ALA A 51 -17.23 -1.50 -12.36
N ILE A 52 -17.61 -0.28 -12.74
CA ILE A 52 -16.66 0.77 -13.14
C ILE A 52 -15.78 1.18 -11.95
N LEU A 53 -16.36 1.39 -10.76
CA LEU A 53 -15.60 1.73 -9.55
C LEU A 53 -14.59 0.63 -9.22
N VAL A 54 -14.98 -0.64 -9.28
CA VAL A 54 -14.08 -1.78 -9.06
C VAL A 54 -12.96 -1.80 -10.10
N ALA A 55 -13.26 -1.61 -11.39
CA ALA A 55 -12.24 -1.54 -12.44
C ALA A 55 -11.27 -0.37 -12.24
N LEU A 56 -11.78 0.80 -11.80
CA LEU A 56 -10.94 1.96 -11.48
C LEU A 56 -10.06 1.72 -10.25
N ILE A 57 -10.56 1.01 -9.23
CA ILE A 57 -9.76 0.62 -8.06
C ILE A 57 -8.62 -0.32 -8.49
N PHE A 58 -8.92 -1.36 -9.27
CA PHE A 58 -7.89 -2.26 -9.81
C PHE A 58 -6.89 -1.53 -10.71
N SER A 59 -7.37 -0.64 -11.58
CA SER A 59 -6.49 0.17 -12.44
C SER A 59 -5.63 1.15 -11.62
N ALA A 60 -6.14 1.70 -10.52
CA ALA A 60 -5.39 2.59 -9.64
C ALA A 60 -4.35 1.84 -8.80
N VAL A 61 -4.59 0.57 -8.46
CA VAL A 61 -3.59 -0.32 -7.84
C VAL A 61 -2.41 -0.57 -8.79
N ASP A 62 -2.65 -0.58 -10.10
CA ASP A 62 -1.59 -0.67 -11.12
C ASP A 62 -0.84 0.65 -11.36
N ILE A 63 -1.28 1.79 -10.80
CA ILE A 63 -0.62 3.11 -10.93
C ILE A 63 0.17 3.46 -9.65
N MET A 64 1.01 2.54 -9.18
CA MET A 64 2.00 2.81 -8.14
C MET A 64 3.38 2.34 -8.64
N GLY A 65 4.04 3.18 -9.44
CA GLY A 65 5.50 3.19 -9.58
C GLY A 65 6.07 2.77 -10.93
N GLU A 66 5.80 3.54 -12.00
CA GLU A 66 6.57 3.45 -13.24
C GLU A 66 7.26 4.78 -13.57
N ASP A 67 8.23 5.14 -12.73
CA ASP A 67 9.41 5.91 -13.14
C ASP A 67 10.68 5.36 -12.46
N GLU A 68 10.69 4.05 -12.26
CA GLU A 68 11.89 3.25 -11.94
C GLU A 68 12.36 2.57 -13.25
N ASP A 69 13.53 2.97 -13.74
CA ASP A 69 14.45 2.19 -14.56
C ASP A 69 14.25 0.68 -14.38
N GLY A 70 13.51 0.10 -15.34
CA GLY A 70 12.90 -1.21 -15.25
C GLY A 70 13.90 -2.35 -15.04
N LEU A 71 13.97 -2.83 -13.80
CA LEU A 71 14.26 -4.22 -13.50
C LEU A 71 13.08 -5.08 -14.00
N SER A 72 13.01 -5.33 -15.31
CA SER A 72 12.04 -6.30 -15.83
C SER A 72 12.36 -7.69 -15.29
N GLU A 73 11.37 -8.54 -15.05
CA GLU A 73 11.50 -9.95 -14.61
C GLU A 73 12.51 -10.75 -15.46
N LYS A 74 12.67 -10.33 -16.72
CA LYS A 74 13.58 -10.87 -17.75
C LYS A 74 15.05 -10.49 -17.51
N ASN A 75 15.31 -9.40 -16.78
CA ASN A 75 16.64 -8.86 -16.45
C ASN A 75 17.18 -9.39 -15.11
N CYS A 76 16.30 -9.78 -14.19
CA CYS A 76 16.68 -10.41 -12.91
C CYS A 76 17.00 -11.91 -13.05
N GLN A 77 16.63 -12.52 -14.18
CA GLN A 77 16.99 -13.91 -14.48
C GLN A 77 18.44 -13.98 -14.93
N ASN A 78 19.34 -14.37 -14.00
CA ASN A 78 20.17 -15.58 -14.13
C ASN A 78 21.41 -15.64 -13.19
N LYS A 79 21.59 -14.70 -12.24
CA LYS A 79 22.70 -14.76 -11.27
C LYS A 79 22.32 -14.30 -9.86
N CYS A 80 21.24 -14.85 -9.31
CA CYS A 80 20.93 -14.65 -7.88
C CYS A 80 21.97 -15.39 -7.02
N ARG A 81 22.43 -14.74 -5.95
CA ARG A 81 23.29 -15.34 -4.93
C ARG A 81 22.56 -15.29 -3.59
N ILE A 82 22.45 -16.44 -2.94
CA ILE A 82 21.88 -16.57 -1.60
C ILE A 82 23.03 -16.98 -0.69
N ALA A 83 23.16 -16.31 0.45
CA ALA A 83 24.12 -16.66 1.48
C ALA A 83 23.41 -16.67 2.83
N LEU A 84 23.64 -17.72 3.61
CA LEU A 84 23.25 -17.75 5.01
C LEU A 84 24.20 -16.84 5.80
N VAL A 85 23.62 -15.96 6.61
CA VAL A 85 24.37 -15.06 7.47
C VAL A 85 23.90 -15.18 8.91
N GLU A 86 24.85 -15.06 9.85
CA GLU A 86 24.58 -15.29 11.27
C GLU A 86 25.22 -14.21 12.14
N ASN A 87 24.62 -13.94 13.31
CA ASN A 87 25.27 -13.08 14.30
C ASN A 87 26.37 -13.88 15.02
N ILE A 88 27.63 -13.64 14.64
CA ILE A 88 28.79 -14.32 15.20
C ILE A 88 29.38 -13.43 16.31
N PRO A 89 29.34 -13.86 17.58
CA PRO A 89 29.89 -13.07 18.68
C PRO A 89 31.42 -12.96 18.59
N GLU A 90 31.93 -11.78 18.95
CA GLU A 90 33.36 -11.55 19.04
C GLU A 90 33.95 -12.24 20.29
N GLY A 91 35.16 -12.81 20.15
CA GLY A 91 35.87 -13.43 21.27
C GLY A 91 35.51 -14.89 21.57
N LEU A 92 34.64 -15.53 20.78
CA LEU A 92 34.49 -16.98 20.80
C LEU A 92 35.45 -17.65 19.81
N ASN A 93 36.19 -18.64 20.30
CA ASN A 93 37.08 -19.44 19.46
C ASN A 93 36.34 -20.69 19.01
N TYR A 94 36.01 -20.74 17.72
CA TYR A 94 35.41 -21.92 17.11
C TYR A 94 36.49 -22.97 16.82
N SER A 95 36.12 -24.25 16.87
CA SER A 95 37.01 -25.34 16.44
C SER A 95 37.39 -25.17 14.96
N GLU A 96 38.59 -25.60 14.57
CA GLU A 96 39.03 -25.56 13.17
C GLU A 96 38.10 -26.34 12.22
N ASN A 97 37.35 -27.31 12.75
CA ASN A 97 36.39 -28.12 12.01
C ASN A 97 34.97 -27.52 11.98
N ALA A 98 34.75 -26.36 12.60
CA ALA A 98 33.44 -25.71 12.60
C ALA A 98 33.14 -25.13 11.20
N PRO A 99 31.87 -25.20 10.74
CA PRO A 99 31.49 -24.56 9.49
C PRO A 99 31.68 -23.03 9.61
N PHE A 100 32.38 -22.45 8.64
CA PHE A 100 32.59 -21.01 8.58
C PHE A 100 31.39 -20.34 7.91
N HIS A 101 30.64 -19.56 8.67
CA HIS A 101 29.49 -18.81 8.18
C HIS A 101 29.85 -17.33 7.96
N LEU A 102 29.23 -16.69 6.97
CA LEU A 102 29.36 -15.25 6.76
C LEU A 102 28.67 -14.52 7.92
N SER A 103 29.34 -13.55 8.54
CA SER A 103 28.70 -12.81 9.63
C SER A 103 27.59 -11.90 9.09
N LEU A 104 26.54 -11.68 9.88
CA LEU A 104 25.45 -10.77 9.58
C LEU A 104 25.98 -9.37 9.27
N PHE A 105 26.92 -8.89 10.07
CA PHE A 105 27.60 -7.61 9.83
C PHE A 105 28.29 -7.55 8.47
N GLN A 106 29.03 -8.60 8.08
CA GLN A 106 29.69 -8.65 6.76
C GLN A 106 28.66 -8.73 5.62
N GLY A 107 27.58 -9.50 5.79
CA GLY A 107 26.48 -9.57 4.83
C GLY A 107 25.89 -8.18 4.55
N TRP A 108 25.56 -7.43 5.60
CA TRP A 108 25.10 -6.06 5.50
C TRP A 108 26.12 -5.15 4.80
N MET A 109 27.37 -5.18 5.22
CA MET A 109 28.41 -4.33 4.65
C MET A 109 28.62 -4.59 3.15
N ASN A 110 28.55 -5.86 2.73
CA ASN A 110 28.64 -6.23 1.31
C ASN A 110 27.50 -5.62 0.50
N LEU A 111 26.24 -5.73 0.97
CA LEU A 111 25.09 -5.13 0.31
C LEU A 111 25.19 -3.60 0.23
N LEU A 112 25.52 -2.96 1.35
CA LEU A 112 25.66 -1.50 1.44
C LEU A 112 26.80 -0.96 0.58
N ASN A 113 27.90 -1.71 0.40
CA ASN A 113 28.99 -1.33 -0.50
C ASN A 113 28.65 -1.49 -1.98
N MET A 114 27.70 -2.36 -2.31
CA MET A 114 27.24 -2.58 -3.69
C MET A 114 26.13 -1.61 -4.11
N ALA A 115 25.49 -0.93 -3.16
CA ALA A 115 24.41 0.01 -3.43
C ALA A 115 24.89 1.18 -4.31
N LYS A 116 24.11 1.49 -5.36
CA LYS A 116 24.42 2.59 -6.30
C LYS A 116 23.31 3.63 -6.41
N LYS A 117 22.07 3.24 -6.16
CA LYS A 117 20.88 4.07 -6.38
C LYS A 117 20.14 4.34 -5.07
N SER A 118 19.66 3.26 -4.44
CA SER A 118 18.92 3.33 -3.19
C SER A 118 19.25 2.17 -2.25
N VAL A 119 18.93 2.37 -0.98
CA VAL A 119 18.94 1.36 0.08
C VAL A 119 17.62 1.46 0.84
N ASP A 120 16.80 0.43 0.73
CA ASP A 120 15.48 0.37 1.35
C ASP A 120 15.52 -0.67 2.49
N ILE A 121 15.27 -0.23 3.72
CA ILE A 121 15.36 -1.06 4.92
C ILE A 121 14.07 -0.95 5.73
N VAL A 122 13.49 -2.09 6.05
CA VAL A 122 12.31 -2.20 6.90
C VAL A 122 12.70 -2.85 8.22
N SER A 123 12.49 -2.14 9.33
CA SER A 123 12.74 -2.70 10.67
C SER A 123 11.82 -2.06 11.71
N SER A 124 11.29 -2.86 12.62
CA SER A 124 10.54 -2.37 13.78
C SER A 124 11.45 -1.70 14.82
N HIS A 125 12.73 -2.05 14.86
CA HIS A 125 13.69 -1.56 15.85
C HIS A 125 14.98 -1.06 15.21
N TRP A 126 15.54 0.03 15.73
CA TRP A 126 16.74 0.70 15.18
C TRP A 126 17.82 0.91 16.24
N ASP A 127 18.34 -0.18 16.77
CA ASP A 127 19.45 -0.20 17.73
C ASP A 127 20.79 -0.18 16.96
N LEU A 128 21.13 0.98 16.40
CA LEU A 128 22.36 1.17 15.62
C LEU A 128 23.35 2.15 16.24
N ASN A 129 22.90 2.99 17.18
CA ASN A 129 23.73 4.02 17.83
C ASN A 129 23.75 3.79 19.34
N HIS A 130 24.54 2.80 19.77
CA HIS A 130 24.70 2.47 21.18
C HIS A 130 26.15 2.67 21.61
N THR A 131 26.31 3.27 22.79
CA THR A 131 27.62 3.58 23.39
C THR A 131 28.28 2.37 24.06
N HIS A 132 27.65 1.19 24.00
CA HIS A 132 28.21 -0.02 24.57
C HIS A 132 29.42 -0.50 23.75
N PRO A 133 30.50 -0.97 24.41
CA PRO A 133 31.69 -1.45 23.70
C PRO A 133 31.40 -2.66 22.79
N SER A 134 30.37 -3.44 23.10
CA SER A 134 29.88 -4.56 22.26
C SER A 134 29.03 -4.13 21.06
N ALA A 135 28.65 -2.85 20.94
CA ALA A 135 27.79 -2.33 19.88
C ALA A 135 28.55 -1.77 18.66
N CYS A 136 29.87 -2.02 18.56
CA CYS A 136 30.73 -1.47 17.52
C CYS A 136 30.24 -1.80 16.09
N GLN A 137 29.66 -2.98 15.89
CA GLN A 137 29.16 -3.41 14.58
C GLN A 137 27.94 -2.58 14.14
N GLY A 138 26.98 -2.34 15.05
CA GLY A 138 25.83 -1.47 14.80
C GLY A 138 26.25 -0.04 14.46
N GLN A 139 27.18 0.51 15.24
CA GLN A 139 27.71 1.86 15.03
C GLN A 139 28.37 2.01 13.65
N ARG A 140 29.17 1.02 13.23
CA ARG A 140 29.78 1.01 11.88
C ARG A 140 28.74 0.93 10.77
N LEU A 141 27.65 0.18 10.96
CA LEU A 141 26.54 0.15 10.01
C LEU A 141 25.85 1.51 9.91
N PHE A 142 25.61 2.17 11.05
CA PHE A 142 25.06 3.52 11.08
C PHE A 142 25.93 4.54 10.34
N GLU A 143 27.24 4.54 10.61
CA GLU A 143 28.20 5.40 9.90
C GLU A 143 28.22 5.13 8.40
N LYS A 144 28.13 3.85 8.00
CA LYS A 144 28.06 3.48 6.59
C LYS A 144 26.80 4.03 5.93
N LEU A 145 25.63 3.93 6.58
CA LEU A 145 24.38 4.51 6.07
C LEU A 145 24.52 6.03 5.89
N LEU A 146 25.06 6.73 6.89
CA LEU A 146 25.33 8.17 6.79
C LEU A 146 26.29 8.51 5.63
N GLN A 147 27.30 7.67 5.39
CA GLN A 147 28.22 7.81 4.27
C GLN A 147 27.52 7.64 2.92
N LEU A 148 26.58 6.70 2.80
CA LEU A 148 25.83 6.49 1.56
C LEU A 148 24.90 7.69 1.27
N THR A 149 24.28 8.27 2.30
CA THR A 149 23.47 9.49 2.14
C THR A 149 24.29 10.65 1.55
N SER A 150 25.56 10.79 1.95
CA SER A 150 26.45 11.83 1.40
C SER A 150 26.90 11.53 -0.04
N GLN A 151 26.87 10.27 -0.47
CA GLN A 151 27.18 9.83 -1.84
C GLN A 151 25.99 9.93 -2.81
N ASN A 152 24.91 10.61 -2.43
CA ASN A 152 23.70 10.73 -3.25
C ASN A 152 22.96 9.39 -3.48
N ILE A 153 23.12 8.42 -2.59
CA ILE A 153 22.31 7.21 -2.56
C ILE A 153 21.08 7.49 -1.70
N GLU A 154 19.88 7.22 -2.23
CA GLU A 154 18.63 7.41 -1.50
C GLU A 154 18.50 6.34 -0.41
N ILE A 155 18.14 6.74 0.80
CA ILE A 155 17.91 5.77 1.89
C ILE A 155 16.45 5.84 2.29
N LYS A 156 15.72 4.73 2.16
CA LYS A 156 14.32 4.64 2.61
C LYS A 156 14.26 3.71 3.81
N LEU A 157 13.88 4.25 4.95
CA LEU A 157 13.76 3.50 6.19
C LEU A 157 12.28 3.37 6.50
N VAL A 158 11.81 2.18 6.82
CA VAL A 158 10.43 1.97 7.25
C VAL A 158 10.45 1.41 8.66
N SER A 159 9.72 2.04 9.56
CA SER A 159 9.72 1.65 10.97
C SER A 159 8.38 1.71 11.67
N ASP A 160 8.30 1.07 12.83
CA ASP A 160 7.10 1.07 13.65
C ASP A 160 6.95 2.39 14.44
N VAL A 161 5.77 2.62 15.00
CA VAL A 161 5.39 3.84 15.74
C VAL A 161 6.28 4.10 16.95
N THR A 162 6.84 3.03 17.53
CA THR A 162 7.66 3.04 18.73
C THR A 162 9.16 3.09 18.44
N ALA A 163 9.55 3.29 17.18
CA ALA A 163 10.94 3.23 16.75
C ALA A 163 11.83 4.31 17.38
N ASP A 164 13.12 3.98 17.53
CA ASP A 164 14.12 4.88 18.11
C ASP A 164 14.26 6.15 17.26
N SER A 165 13.77 7.26 17.80
CA SER A 165 13.75 8.55 17.11
C SER A 165 15.15 9.09 16.86
N LYS A 166 16.15 8.82 17.70
CA LYS A 166 17.46 9.47 17.58
C LYS A 166 18.22 9.02 16.33
N VAL A 167 18.21 7.71 16.06
CA VAL A 167 18.87 7.12 14.87
C VAL A 167 18.18 7.60 13.59
N LEU A 168 16.85 7.56 13.58
CA LEU A 168 16.06 7.98 12.43
C LEU A 168 16.17 9.48 12.16
N GLU A 169 16.13 10.33 13.18
CA GLU A 169 16.31 11.77 13.06
C GLU A 169 17.72 12.11 12.53
N ALA A 170 18.77 11.46 13.04
CA ALA A 170 20.12 11.67 12.55
C ALA A 170 20.28 11.31 11.06
N LEU A 171 19.60 10.27 10.57
CA LEU A 171 19.60 9.90 9.15
C LEU A 171 18.76 10.86 8.32
N LYS A 172 17.62 11.36 8.83
CA LYS A 172 16.79 12.39 8.16
C LYS A 172 17.54 13.71 7.97
N LEU A 173 18.30 14.16 8.97
CA LEU A 173 19.02 15.44 8.93
C LEU A 173 20.02 15.53 7.76
N LYS A 174 20.44 14.41 7.18
CA LYS A 174 21.34 14.37 6.00
C LYS A 174 20.63 14.51 4.65
N GLY A 175 19.31 14.72 4.63
CA GLY A 175 18.56 15.30 3.50
C GLY A 175 18.14 14.35 2.37
N LYS A 176 18.51 13.06 2.41
CA LYS A 176 18.10 12.04 1.40
C LYS A 176 17.51 10.78 2.01
N THR A 177 17.08 10.88 3.26
CA THR A 177 16.46 9.77 3.97
C THR A 177 14.96 9.99 4.07
N LYS A 178 14.16 9.08 3.53
CA LYS A 178 12.72 9.04 3.76
C LYS A 178 12.42 8.03 4.86
N VAL A 179 11.61 8.41 5.84
CA VAL A 179 11.21 7.50 6.93
C VAL A 179 9.70 7.32 6.88
N ASP A 180 9.27 6.11 6.54
CA ASP A 180 7.86 5.72 6.48
C ASP A 180 7.46 4.88 7.70
N MET A 181 6.16 4.90 8.03
CA MET A 181 5.62 4.19 9.18
C MET A 181 4.99 2.86 8.76
N LEU A 182 5.31 1.77 9.45
CA LEU A 182 4.83 0.42 9.13
C LEU A 182 3.31 0.26 9.28
N PHE A 183 2.65 1.15 10.04
CA PHE A 183 1.21 1.08 10.31
C PHE A 183 0.34 1.12 9.04
N TYR A 184 0.80 1.80 7.99
CA TYR A 184 0.02 1.94 6.75
C TYR A 184 0.35 0.89 5.68
N ARG A 185 1.50 0.20 5.79
CA ARG A 185 1.97 -0.74 4.76
C ARG A 185 1.46 -2.18 5.00
N TRP A 186 1.25 -2.58 6.25
CA TRP A 186 0.70 -3.91 6.59
C TRP A 186 -0.84 -3.96 6.62
N VAL A 187 -1.53 -2.82 6.67
CA VAL A 187 -3.01 -2.79 6.60
C VAL A 187 -3.52 -3.16 5.18
N PHE A 188 -2.62 -3.21 4.19
CA PHE A 188 -2.96 -3.50 2.79
C PHE A 188 -2.15 -4.65 2.17
N CYS A 189 -1.45 -5.47 2.97
CA CYS A 189 -0.86 -6.72 2.48
C CYS A 189 -1.70 -7.92 2.91
#